data_AF-A0A0B1TX48-F1
#
_entry.id   AF-A0A0B1TX48-F1
#
_cell.length_a   1.000
_cell.length_b   1.000
_cell.length_c   1.000
_cell.angle_alpha   90.00
_cell.angle_beta   90.00
_cell.angle_gamma   90.00
#
_symmetry.space_group_name_H-M   'P 1'
#
loop_
_entity.id
_entity.type
_entity.pdbx_description
1 polymer ?
#
loop_
_entity_poly.entity_id
_entity_poly.type
_entity_poly.pdbx_seq_one_letter_code
_entity_poly.pdbx_strand_id
1 'polypeptide(L)'
;MPEKPVVLFRYHPTRAGSVAAEILGDFKGYLQTDGYSGYEALGEREGLRHLGCLAHVRRKFVEIEKSAGKTAKGGTAHAVLDLIGKLYGVERQAEKQKLDPEQIKSLRAEKSRPILDKLKALLDARSATTPPKSLLGKAIGYALKQWDHLGVYLEDGRLRPDNNLAENATRPFAVGRKNWLFSGHPRGAGASAAIYSLIETAKTNGLEPYRYLRQLFEHLPAATTDAQRKALLPQHIDPQSLTIPA
;
A
#
# COMPACT_ATOMS: atom_id res chain seq x y z
N MET A 1 -6.12 -10.13 3.15
CA MET A 1 -6.71 -9.36 2.03
C MET A 1 -8.21 -9.59 2.03
N PRO A 2 -9.03 -8.62 1.58
CA PRO A 2 -10.45 -8.89 1.36
C PRO A 2 -10.62 -10.08 0.42
N GLU A 3 -11.70 -10.84 0.59
CA GLU A 3 -11.98 -12.02 -0.25
C GLU A 3 -12.18 -11.64 -1.73
N LYS A 4 -12.66 -10.42 -1.98
CA LYS A 4 -12.97 -9.86 -3.29
C LYS A 4 -12.25 -8.52 -3.47
N PRO A 5 -10.92 -8.53 -3.68
CA PRO A 5 -10.13 -7.31 -3.79
C PRO A 5 -10.49 -6.51 -5.05
N VAL A 6 -10.40 -5.18 -4.95
CA VAL A 6 -10.58 -4.25 -6.07
C VAL A 6 -9.37 -3.32 -6.13
N VAL A 7 -8.86 -3.11 -7.32
CA VAL A 7 -7.82 -2.10 -7.60
C VAL A 7 -8.45 -1.01 -8.45
N LEU A 8 -8.50 0.21 -7.91
CA LEU A 8 -9.06 1.36 -8.59
C LEU A 8 -7.96 2.37 -8.92
N PHE A 9 -7.85 2.69 -10.20
CA PHE A 9 -7.10 3.83 -10.68
C PHE A 9 -8.09 4.96 -10.94
N ARG A 10 -7.82 6.14 -10.39
CA ARG A 10 -8.58 7.35 -10.68
C ARG A 10 -7.61 8.46 -11.06
N TYR A 11 -7.85 9.08 -12.21
CA TYR A 11 -7.11 10.25 -12.62
C TYR A 11 -7.70 11.51 -11.97
N HIS A 12 -6.81 12.39 -11.52
CA HIS A 12 -7.15 13.75 -11.14
C HIS A 12 -5.99 14.68 -11.57
N PRO A 13 -6.25 15.93 -12.02
CA PRO A 13 -5.20 16.87 -12.42
C PRO A 13 -4.31 17.34 -11.25
N THR A 14 -4.76 17.16 -10.01
CA THR A 14 -4.03 17.55 -8.80
C THR A 14 -3.93 16.37 -7.84
N ARG A 15 -2.92 16.43 -6.96
CA ARG A 15 -2.74 15.52 -5.82
C ARG A 15 -3.25 16.09 -4.50
N ALA A 16 -4.18 17.05 -4.54
CA ALA A 16 -4.66 17.73 -3.35
C ALA A 16 -5.38 16.75 -2.41
N GLY A 17 -5.34 17.00 -1.09
CA GLY A 17 -5.99 16.14 -0.09
C GLY A 17 -7.51 15.99 -0.30
N SER A 18 -8.16 17.01 -0.86
CA SER A 18 -9.59 16.97 -1.23
C SER A 18 -9.92 15.85 -2.21
N VAL A 19 -9.00 15.51 -3.11
CA VAL A 19 -9.18 14.43 -4.10
C VAL A 19 -9.25 13.08 -3.40
N ALA A 20 -8.39 12.87 -2.41
CA ALA A 20 -8.38 11.63 -1.64
C ALA A 20 -9.65 11.48 -0.78
N ALA A 21 -10.16 12.59 -0.23
CA ALA A 21 -11.43 12.62 0.48
C ALA A 21 -12.62 12.28 -0.44
N GLU A 22 -12.65 12.85 -1.64
CA GLU A 22 -13.67 12.56 -2.66
C GLU A 22 -13.65 11.08 -3.07
N ILE A 23 -12.46 10.51 -3.26
CA ILE A 23 -12.31 9.09 -3.60
C ILE A 23 -12.84 8.18 -2.49
N LEU A 24 -12.55 8.52 -1.24
CA LEU A 24 -12.96 7.71 -0.09
C LEU A 24 -14.45 7.82 0.23
N GLY A 25 -15.14 8.87 -0.21
CA GLY A 25 -16.59 8.99 -0.02
C GLY A 25 -16.98 8.94 1.45
N ASP A 26 -17.81 7.99 1.86
CA ASP A 26 -18.25 7.71 3.24
C ASP A 26 -17.57 6.49 3.88
N PHE A 27 -16.48 6.00 3.28
CA PHE A 27 -15.76 4.82 3.73
C PHE A 27 -15.39 4.88 5.22
N LYS A 28 -15.59 3.75 5.91
CA LYS A 28 -15.17 3.49 7.29
C LYS A 28 -14.33 2.22 7.33
N GLY A 29 -13.28 2.21 8.15
CA GLY A 29 -12.35 1.09 8.26
C GLY A 29 -10.89 1.54 8.16
N TYR A 30 -10.02 0.60 7.80
CA TYR A 30 -8.58 0.86 7.72
C TYR A 30 -8.20 1.53 6.39
N LEU A 31 -7.46 2.63 6.47
CA LEU A 31 -6.89 3.34 5.33
C LEU A 31 -5.36 3.28 5.41
N GLN A 32 -4.69 2.68 4.44
CA GLN A 32 -3.22 2.66 4.41
C GLN A 32 -2.66 3.61 3.34
N THR A 33 -1.68 4.44 3.70
CA THR A 33 -1.07 5.43 2.79
C THR A 33 0.47 5.45 2.89
N ASP A 34 1.12 6.12 1.93
CA ASP A 34 2.59 6.32 1.87
C ASP A 34 3.12 7.43 2.81
N GLY A 35 2.25 8.07 3.60
CA GLY A 35 2.62 9.19 4.46
C GLY A 35 2.81 10.51 3.71
N TYR A 36 2.22 10.67 2.52
CA TYR A 36 2.05 11.98 1.90
C TYR A 36 1.14 12.88 2.77
N SER A 37 1.57 14.13 3.00
CA SER A 37 0.87 15.05 3.91
C SER A 37 -0.56 15.40 3.48
N GLY A 38 -0.89 15.21 2.20
CA GLY A 38 -2.26 15.41 1.71
C GLY A 38 -3.27 14.42 2.30
N TYR A 39 -2.81 13.33 2.92
CA TYR A 39 -3.68 12.36 3.59
C TYR A 39 -3.86 12.62 5.08
N GLU A 40 -3.14 13.57 5.69
CA GLU A 40 -3.17 13.80 7.15
C GLU A 40 -4.60 14.12 7.64
N ALA A 41 -5.32 14.98 6.92
CA ALA A 41 -6.72 15.32 7.23
C ALA A 41 -7.69 14.12 7.14
N LEU A 42 -7.33 13.04 6.43
CA LEU A 42 -8.16 11.83 6.35
C LEU A 42 -8.03 10.98 7.62
N GLY A 43 -6.90 11.05 8.30
CA GLY A 43 -6.67 10.31 9.55
C GLY A 43 -7.51 10.83 10.72
N GLU A 44 -8.02 12.06 10.63
CA GLU A 44 -8.84 12.70 11.65
C GLU A 44 -10.34 12.39 11.48
N ARG A 45 -10.73 11.73 10.39
CA ARG A 45 -12.13 11.44 10.10
C ARG A 45 -12.66 10.31 10.99
N GLU A 46 -13.81 10.55 11.60
CA GLU A 46 -14.49 9.54 12.41
C GLU A 46 -14.78 8.25 11.61
N GLY A 47 -14.43 7.11 12.21
CA GLY A 47 -14.60 5.79 11.59
C GLY A 47 -13.49 5.37 10.63
N LEU A 48 -12.51 6.24 10.35
CA LEU A 48 -11.28 5.86 9.64
C LEU A 48 -10.15 5.55 10.62
N ARG A 49 -9.48 4.42 10.40
CA ARG A 49 -8.27 4.03 11.12
C ARG A 49 -7.08 4.10 10.18
N HIS A 50 -6.32 5.19 10.29
CA HIS A 50 -5.22 5.48 9.37
C HIS A 50 -3.95 4.70 9.73
N LEU A 51 -3.47 3.92 8.76
CA LEU A 51 -2.31 3.06 8.80
C LEU A 51 -1.15 3.68 7.98
N GLY A 52 0.02 3.75 8.60
CA GLY A 52 1.24 4.25 7.97
C GLY A 52 1.93 3.20 7.11
N CYS A 53 2.98 3.63 6.42
CA CYS A 53 3.83 2.73 5.63
C CYS A 53 5.25 2.68 6.18
N LEU A 54 5.63 1.53 6.73
CA LEU A 54 6.97 1.30 7.29
C LEU A 54 8.06 1.36 6.20
N ALA A 55 7.74 1.04 4.95
CA ALA A 55 8.70 1.12 3.84
C ALA A 55 9.18 2.56 3.59
N HIS A 56 8.33 3.57 3.80
CA HIS A 56 8.72 4.98 3.66
C HIS A 56 9.64 5.45 4.78
N VAL A 57 9.36 5.02 6.01
CA VAL A 57 10.25 5.25 7.15
C VAL A 57 11.61 4.60 6.87
N ARG A 58 11.60 3.31 6.49
CA ARG A 58 12.81 2.55 6.14
C ARG A 58 13.64 3.24 5.06
N ARG A 59 13.01 3.73 3.99
CA ARG A 59 13.69 4.37 2.84
C ARG A 59 14.58 5.54 3.28
N LYS A 60 14.11 6.37 4.22
CA LYS A 60 14.87 7.52 4.76
C LYS A 60 16.14 7.09 5.49
N PHE A 61 16.08 6.00 6.26
CA PHE A 61 17.27 5.48 6.95
C PHE A 61 18.23 4.77 6.00
N VAL A 62 17.72 4.10 4.96
CA VAL A 62 18.57 3.52 3.89
C VAL A 62 19.34 4.62 3.14
N GLU A 63 18.70 5.76 2.85
CA GLU A 63 19.37 6.90 2.20
C GLU A 63 20.55 7.42 3.05
N ILE A 64 20.38 7.49 4.38
CA ILE A 64 21.44 7.89 5.30
C ILE A 64 22.62 6.90 5.26
N GLU A 65 22.36 5.59 5.34
CA GLU A 65 23.44 4.59 5.25
C GLU A 65 24.19 4.67 3.92
N LYS A 66 23.47 4.87 2.81
CA LYS A 66 24.08 5.04 1.48
C LYS A 66 24.97 6.28 1.42
N SER A 67 24.54 7.38 2.03
CA SER A 67 25.33 8.63 2.09
C SER A 67 26.55 8.52 3.01
N ALA A 68 26.51 7.66 4.02
CA ALA A 68 27.61 7.48 4.98
C ALA A 68 28.71 6.53 4.50
N GLY A 69 28.47 5.69 3.47
CA GLY A 69 29.50 4.80 2.92
C GLY A 69 30.00 3.75 3.94
N LYS A 70 31.30 3.43 3.94
CA LYS A 70 31.88 2.36 4.80
C LYS A 70 31.78 2.64 6.31
N THR A 71 31.56 3.89 6.72
CA THR A 71 31.36 4.30 8.12
C THR A 71 29.90 4.21 8.58
N ALA A 72 28.98 3.73 7.73
CA ALA A 72 27.56 3.56 8.06
C ALA A 72 27.29 2.48 9.12
N LYS A 73 28.19 1.50 9.28
CA LYS A 73 27.99 0.36 10.19
C LYS A 73 28.04 0.80 11.66
N GLY A 74 27.03 0.42 12.43
CA GLY A 74 26.94 0.67 13.87
C GLY A 74 26.32 2.02 14.27
N GLY A 75 25.90 2.85 13.30
CA GLY A 75 25.21 4.11 13.56
C GLY A 75 23.72 3.93 13.92
N THR A 76 23.06 5.04 14.29
CA THR A 76 21.62 5.04 14.61
C THR A 76 20.76 4.55 13.44
N ALA A 77 21.10 4.95 12.19
CA ALA A 77 20.38 4.49 11.01
C ALA A 77 20.45 2.97 10.84
N HIS A 78 21.62 2.38 11.10
CA HIS A 78 21.81 0.92 11.06
C HIS A 78 20.93 0.21 12.11
N ALA A 79 20.96 0.68 13.36
CA ALA A 79 20.14 0.11 14.43
C ALA A 79 18.64 0.17 14.12
N VAL A 80 18.17 1.28 13.53
CA VAL A 80 16.79 1.43 13.08
C VAL A 80 16.46 0.43 11.97
N LEU A 81 17.32 0.30 10.96
CA LEU A 81 17.12 -0.63 9.85
C LEU A 81 17.12 -2.09 10.30
N ASP A 82 17.95 -2.45 11.28
CA ASP A 82 17.96 -3.77 11.90
C ASP A 82 16.64 -4.08 12.61
N LEU A 83 16.12 -3.13 13.39
CA LEU A 83 14.82 -3.29 14.07
C LEU A 83 13.69 -3.44 13.05
N ILE A 84 13.66 -2.59 12.02
CA ILE A 84 12.69 -2.72 10.91
C ILE A 84 12.85 -4.07 10.20
N GLY A 85 14.08 -4.52 9.97
CA GLY A 85 14.38 -5.83 9.38
C GLY A 85 13.83 -7.00 10.19
N LYS A 86 13.87 -6.90 11.53
CA LYS A 86 13.25 -7.88 12.44
C LYS A 86 11.72 -7.87 12.34
N LEU A 87 11.08 -6.70 12.22
CA LEU A 87 9.63 -6.62 11.98
C LEU A 87 9.24 -7.38 10.71
N TYR A 88 9.93 -7.12 9.60
CA TYR A 88 9.71 -7.87 8.36
C TYR A 88 10.07 -9.36 8.49
N GLY A 89 10.97 -9.72 9.41
CA GLY A 89 11.26 -11.11 9.76
C GLY A 89 10.05 -11.83 10.37
N VAL A 90 9.30 -11.15 11.24
CA VAL A 90 8.05 -11.68 11.81
C VAL A 90 7.01 -11.90 10.71
N GLU A 91 6.86 -10.95 9.79
CA GLU A 91 5.92 -11.09 8.66
C GLU A 91 6.30 -12.26 7.74
N ARG A 92 7.59 -12.43 7.42
CA ARG A 92 8.07 -13.60 6.66
C ARG A 92 7.82 -14.91 7.40
N GLN A 93 7.94 -14.93 8.73
CA GLN A 93 7.64 -16.10 9.55
C GLN A 93 6.16 -16.48 9.40
N ALA A 94 5.25 -15.50 9.54
CA ALA A 94 3.82 -15.69 9.38
C ALA A 94 3.46 -16.24 7.99
N GLU A 95 4.02 -15.66 6.93
CA GLU A 95 3.81 -16.11 5.56
C GLU A 95 4.29 -17.56 5.35
N LYS A 96 5.49 -17.90 5.85
CA LYS A 96 6.05 -19.26 5.74
C LYS A 96 5.21 -20.30 6.48
N GLN A 97 4.64 -19.92 7.62
CA GLN A 97 3.78 -20.79 8.43
C GLN A 97 2.33 -20.82 7.93
N LYS A 98 1.98 -20.01 6.92
CA LYS A 98 0.61 -19.86 6.39
C LYS A 98 -0.42 -19.55 7.49
N LEU A 99 -0.04 -18.68 8.42
CA LEU A 99 -0.90 -18.30 9.53
C LEU A 99 -2.15 -17.56 9.05
N ASP A 100 -3.27 -17.79 9.71
CA ASP A 100 -4.50 -17.04 9.50
C ASP A 100 -4.42 -15.64 10.15
N PRO A 101 -5.37 -14.71 9.88
CA PRO A 101 -5.33 -13.36 10.43
C PRO A 101 -5.28 -13.26 11.97
N GLU A 102 -5.93 -14.16 12.71
CA GLU A 102 -5.93 -14.11 14.18
C GLU A 102 -4.60 -14.62 14.75
N GLN A 103 -4.04 -15.65 14.12
CA GLN A 103 -2.69 -16.15 14.43
C GLN A 103 -1.63 -15.09 14.12
N ILE A 104 -1.73 -14.39 12.99
CA ILE A 104 -0.83 -13.28 12.64
C ILE A 104 -0.90 -12.18 13.69
N LYS A 105 -2.11 -11.79 14.11
CA LYS A 105 -2.31 -10.77 15.15
C LYS A 105 -1.66 -11.18 16.47
N SER A 106 -1.83 -12.45 16.87
CA SER A 106 -1.21 -12.99 18.08
C SER A 106 0.33 -13.00 18.00
N LEU A 107 0.88 -13.46 16.88
CA LEU A 107 2.33 -13.44 16.63
C LEU A 107 2.89 -12.01 16.66
N ARG A 108 2.17 -11.05 16.09
CA ARG A 108 2.54 -9.63 16.10
C ARG A 108 2.52 -9.04 17.51
N ALA A 109 1.54 -9.39 18.33
CA ALA A 109 1.49 -8.98 19.73
C ALA A 109 2.69 -9.51 20.53
N GLU A 110 3.09 -10.76 20.30
CA GLU A 110 4.22 -11.38 20.99
C GLU A 110 5.58 -10.84 20.50
N LYS A 111 5.77 -10.74 19.18
CA LYS A 111 7.09 -10.49 18.57
C LYS A 111 7.25 -9.09 18.00
N SER A 112 6.27 -8.58 17.26
CA SER A 112 6.39 -7.28 16.58
C SER A 112 6.24 -6.12 17.57
N ARG A 113 5.33 -6.22 18.54
CA ARG A 113 5.07 -5.14 19.50
C ARG A 113 6.33 -4.77 20.32
N PRO A 114 7.07 -5.71 20.93
CA PRO A 114 8.30 -5.37 21.65
C PRO A 114 9.39 -4.75 20.76
N ILE A 115 9.44 -5.12 19.47
CA ILE A 115 10.41 -4.55 18.52
C ILE A 115 10.04 -3.11 18.19
N LEU A 116 8.74 -2.82 18.00
CA LEU A 116 8.25 -1.45 17.79
C LEU A 116 8.49 -0.58 19.02
N ASP A 117 8.23 -1.07 20.22
CA ASP A 117 8.47 -0.32 21.46
C ASP A 117 9.96 0.04 21.61
N LYS A 118 10.86 -0.91 21.32
CA LYS A 118 12.32 -0.65 21.27
C LYS A 118 12.70 0.38 20.20
N LEU A 119 12.09 0.29 19.02
CA LEU A 119 12.32 1.26 17.95
C LEU A 119 11.85 2.66 18.35
N LYS A 120 10.69 2.79 19.02
CA LYS A 120 10.19 4.08 19.53
C LYS A 120 11.19 4.70 20.50
N ALA A 121 11.58 3.93 21.51
CA ALA A 121 12.51 4.39 22.54
C ALA A 121 13.85 4.86 21.95
N LEU A 122 14.36 4.14 20.94
CA LEU A 122 15.57 4.54 20.22
C LEU A 122 15.38 5.88 19.48
N LEU A 123 14.25 6.05 18.78
CA LEU A 123 13.97 7.27 18.03
C LEU A 123 13.78 8.47 18.96
N ASP A 124 13.03 8.31 20.06
CA ASP A 124 12.80 9.36 21.06
C ASP A 124 14.11 9.81 21.71
N ALA A 125 14.93 8.86 22.16
CA ALA A 125 16.24 9.16 22.76
C ALA A 125 17.17 9.91 21.78
N ARG A 126 17.17 9.51 20.50
CA ARG A 126 18.00 10.15 19.47
C ARG A 126 17.44 11.48 19.00
N SER A 127 16.13 11.69 19.06
CA SER A 127 15.51 12.97 18.74
C SER A 127 16.01 14.07 19.68
N ALA A 128 16.24 13.77 20.97
CA ALA A 128 16.74 14.73 21.95
C ALA A 128 18.19 15.18 21.69
N THR A 129 19.01 14.33 21.08
CA THR A 129 20.46 14.58 20.90
C THR A 129 20.85 14.91 19.47
N THR A 130 19.92 14.81 18.51
CA THR A 130 20.24 14.96 17.08
C THR A 130 19.75 16.31 16.55
N PRO A 131 20.60 17.10 15.87
CA PRO A 131 20.16 18.35 15.27
C PRO A 131 19.00 18.11 14.28
N PRO A 132 17.85 18.81 14.42
CA PRO A 132 16.63 18.49 13.66
C PRO A 132 16.77 18.69 12.15
N LYS A 133 17.67 19.60 11.73
CA LYS A 133 17.93 19.89 10.30
C LYS A 133 18.91 18.92 9.65
N SER A 134 19.60 18.07 10.42
CA SER A 134 20.49 17.04 9.88
C SER A 134 19.69 15.96 9.11
N LEU A 135 20.36 15.19 8.24
CA LEU A 135 19.72 14.08 7.52
C LEU A 135 19.07 13.08 8.50
N LEU A 136 19.79 12.73 9.57
CA LEU A 136 19.28 11.85 10.62
C LEU A 136 18.12 12.48 11.38
N GLY A 137 18.23 13.76 11.77
CA GLY A 137 17.16 14.48 12.47
C GLY A 137 15.87 14.55 11.65
N LYS A 138 15.96 14.78 10.35
CA LYS A 138 14.80 14.76 9.43
C LYS A 138 14.17 13.36 9.32
N ALA A 139 14.98 12.31 9.28
CA ALA A 139 14.47 10.94 9.22
C ALA A 139 13.78 10.52 10.53
N ILE A 140 14.36 10.86 11.68
CA ILE A 140 13.77 10.63 13.01
C ILE A 140 12.46 11.41 13.14
N GLY A 141 12.47 12.71 12.83
CA GLY A 141 11.27 13.54 12.92
C GLY A 141 10.14 13.03 12.04
N TYR A 142 10.45 12.54 10.83
CA TYR A 142 9.45 11.88 9.99
C TYR A 142 8.90 10.58 10.60
N ALA A 143 9.78 9.72 11.11
CA ALA A 143 9.37 8.46 11.74
C ALA A 143 8.46 8.69 12.96
N LEU A 144 8.81 9.65 13.80
CA LEU A 144 8.02 10.03 14.97
C LEU A 144 6.69 10.67 14.58
N LYS A 145 6.65 11.52 13.55
CA LYS A 145 5.40 12.08 13.02
C LYS A 145 4.44 11.00 12.54
N GLN A 146 4.95 9.90 11.99
CA GLN A 146 4.12 8.78 11.49
C GLN A 146 3.80 7.74 12.57
N TRP A 147 4.35 7.86 13.78
CA TRP A 147 4.44 6.75 14.73
C TRP A 147 3.09 6.15 15.11
N ASP A 148 2.09 7.00 15.37
CA ASP A 148 0.76 6.57 15.76
C ASP A 148 0.05 5.76 14.66
N HIS A 149 0.44 5.97 13.40
CA HIS A 149 -0.05 5.21 12.26
C HIS A 149 0.77 3.92 12.01
N LEU A 150 2.05 3.87 12.40
CA LEU A 150 2.90 2.71 12.17
C LEU A 150 2.51 1.51 13.04
N GLY A 151 1.92 1.73 14.23
CA GLY A 151 1.47 0.65 15.11
C GLY A 151 0.17 -0.02 14.68
N VAL A 152 -0.61 0.62 13.81
CA VAL A 152 -1.97 0.19 13.44
C VAL A 152 -1.99 -1.18 12.76
N TYR A 153 -0.92 -1.59 12.05
CA TYR A 153 -0.93 -2.90 11.37
C TYR A 153 -0.94 -4.07 12.37
N LEU A 154 -0.65 -3.83 13.65
CA LEU A 154 -0.76 -4.84 14.70
C LEU A 154 -2.22 -5.14 15.07
N GLU A 155 -3.18 -4.28 14.73
CA GLU A 155 -4.57 -4.37 15.19
C GLU A 155 -5.36 -5.51 14.51
N ASP A 156 -5.02 -5.83 13.26
CA ASP A 156 -5.65 -6.89 12.45
C ASP A 156 -4.60 -7.58 11.54
N GLY A 157 -4.59 -8.91 11.53
CA GLY A 157 -3.64 -9.72 10.75
C GLY A 157 -3.78 -9.60 9.23
N ARG A 158 -4.90 -9.05 8.72
CA ARG A 158 -5.12 -8.75 7.31
C ARG A 158 -4.33 -7.53 6.84
N LEU A 159 -3.95 -6.64 7.76
CA LEU A 159 -3.15 -5.45 7.49
C LEU A 159 -1.69 -5.82 7.22
N ARG A 160 -1.01 -4.98 6.44
CA ARG A 160 0.42 -5.12 6.12
C ARG A 160 1.22 -3.96 6.71
N PRO A 161 2.51 -4.16 7.03
CA PRO A 161 3.37 -3.07 7.53
C PRO A 161 3.65 -1.98 6.48
N ASP A 162 3.40 -2.25 5.20
CA ASP A 162 3.60 -1.29 4.11
C ASP A 162 2.52 -1.39 3.02
N ASN A 163 2.45 -0.33 2.21
CA ASN A 163 1.53 -0.18 1.09
C ASN A 163 2.15 -0.63 -0.25
N ASN A 164 3.21 -1.45 -0.24
CA ASN A 164 3.96 -1.79 -1.45
C ASN A 164 3.09 -2.43 -2.54
N LEU A 165 2.00 -3.12 -2.16
CA LEU A 165 1.07 -3.70 -3.13
C LEU A 165 0.39 -2.63 -4.00
N ALA A 166 -0.05 -1.52 -3.41
CA ALA A 166 -0.61 -0.40 -4.15
C ALA A 166 0.45 0.30 -5.00
N GLU A 167 1.67 0.50 -4.47
CA GLU A 167 2.78 1.06 -5.24
C GLU A 167 3.19 0.17 -6.43
N ASN A 168 3.19 -1.15 -6.22
CA ASN A 168 3.51 -2.11 -7.26
C ASN A 168 2.43 -2.14 -8.36
N ALA A 169 1.15 -2.06 -7.99
CA ALA A 169 0.05 -1.99 -8.95
C ALA A 169 0.13 -0.72 -9.82
N THR A 170 0.56 0.41 -9.24
CA THR A 170 0.68 1.67 -9.99
C THR A 170 1.92 1.77 -10.88
N ARG A 171 2.97 0.98 -10.61
CA ARG A 171 4.25 1.06 -11.34
C ARG A 171 4.15 0.76 -12.84
N PRO A 172 3.43 -0.28 -13.32
CA PRO A 172 3.27 -0.54 -14.76
C PRO A 172 2.72 0.66 -15.53
N PHE A 173 1.72 1.35 -14.97
CA PHE A 173 1.18 2.57 -15.57
C PHE A 173 2.22 3.69 -15.61
N ALA A 174 2.95 3.90 -14.50
CA ALA A 174 3.98 4.93 -14.41
C ALA A 174 5.16 4.71 -15.37
N VAL A 175 5.51 3.46 -15.68
CA VAL A 175 6.51 3.10 -16.69
C VAL A 175 5.94 3.24 -18.09
N GLY A 176 4.72 2.72 -18.33
CA GLY A 176 4.03 2.78 -19.61
C GLY A 176 3.88 4.21 -20.12
N ARG A 177 3.36 5.12 -19.30
CA ARG A 177 3.18 6.54 -19.67
C ARG A 177 4.47 7.22 -20.14
N LYS A 178 5.65 6.79 -19.64
CA LYS A 178 6.95 7.35 -20.05
C LYS A 178 7.33 6.89 -21.46
N ASN A 179 6.81 5.75 -21.89
CA ASN A 179 7.13 5.10 -23.16
C ASN A 179 6.04 5.28 -24.23
N TRP A 180 4.87 5.81 -23.88
CA TRP A 180 3.78 6.04 -24.83
C TRP A 180 3.87 7.44 -25.45
N LEU A 181 4.05 7.47 -26.78
CA LEU A 181 4.27 8.70 -27.56
C LEU A 181 3.13 9.74 -27.44
N PHE A 182 1.90 9.30 -27.09
CA PHE A 182 0.70 10.15 -27.08
C PHE A 182 -0.03 10.21 -25.72
N SER A 183 0.68 10.02 -24.61
CA SER A 183 0.10 10.14 -23.26
C SER A 183 0.00 11.61 -22.81
N GLY A 184 -1.02 12.35 -23.28
CA GLY A 184 -1.13 13.81 -23.02
C GLY A 184 -2.49 14.36 -22.59
N HIS A 185 -3.60 13.64 -22.75
CA HIS A 185 -4.95 14.21 -22.54
C HIS A 185 -5.67 13.58 -21.33
N PRO A 186 -6.35 14.38 -20.47
CA PRO A 186 -7.19 13.89 -19.37
C PRO A 186 -8.19 12.78 -19.74
N ARG A 187 -8.84 12.85 -20.92
CA ARG A 187 -9.75 11.80 -21.41
C ARG A 187 -9.02 10.47 -21.61
N GLY A 188 -7.82 10.51 -22.19
CA GLY A 188 -6.95 9.34 -22.33
C GLY A 188 -6.53 8.78 -20.97
N ALA A 189 -6.18 9.64 -20.01
CA ALA A 189 -5.86 9.22 -18.65
C ALA A 189 -7.05 8.54 -17.95
N GLY A 190 -8.27 9.06 -18.13
CA GLY A 190 -9.50 8.44 -17.64
C GLY A 190 -9.76 7.06 -18.26
N ALA A 191 -9.63 6.93 -19.59
CA ALA A 191 -9.78 5.65 -20.28
C ALA A 191 -8.73 4.62 -19.84
N SER A 192 -7.46 5.03 -19.72
CA SER A 192 -6.41 4.16 -19.18
C SER A 192 -6.73 3.74 -17.76
N ALA A 193 -7.11 4.68 -16.88
CA ALA A 193 -7.44 4.37 -15.49
C ALA A 193 -8.55 3.33 -15.38
N ALA A 194 -9.61 3.40 -16.20
CA ALA A 194 -10.66 2.40 -16.24
C ALA A 194 -10.12 1.00 -16.62
N ILE A 195 -9.34 0.90 -17.71
CA ILE A 195 -8.78 -0.37 -18.17
C ILE A 195 -7.80 -0.97 -17.16
N TYR A 196 -6.90 -0.15 -16.58
CA TYR A 196 -5.96 -0.60 -15.56
C TYR A 196 -6.68 -1.06 -14.29
N SER A 197 -7.77 -0.42 -13.91
CA SER A 197 -8.59 -0.86 -12.77
C SER A 197 -9.14 -2.26 -13.01
N LEU A 198 -9.69 -2.52 -14.21
CA LEU A 198 -10.20 -3.84 -14.57
C LEU A 198 -9.11 -4.91 -14.60
N ILE A 199 -7.97 -4.62 -15.25
CA ILE A 199 -6.85 -5.56 -15.38
C ILE A 199 -6.22 -5.89 -14.02
N GLU A 200 -5.90 -4.88 -13.22
CA GLU A 200 -5.26 -5.12 -11.93
C GLU A 200 -6.25 -5.77 -10.95
N THR A 201 -7.55 -5.42 -11.01
CA THR A 201 -8.60 -6.13 -10.27
C THR A 201 -8.70 -7.59 -10.69
N ALA A 202 -8.66 -7.90 -11.99
CA ALA A 202 -8.65 -9.27 -12.49
C ALA A 202 -7.47 -10.08 -11.94
N LYS A 203 -6.25 -9.53 -12.01
CA LYS A 203 -5.04 -10.17 -11.46
C LYS A 203 -5.15 -10.45 -9.98
N THR A 204 -5.61 -9.49 -9.16
CA THR A 204 -5.73 -9.70 -7.72
C THR A 204 -6.84 -10.68 -7.33
N ASN A 205 -7.78 -10.96 -8.22
CA ASN A 205 -8.79 -12.02 -8.05
C ASN A 205 -8.37 -13.36 -8.70
N GLY A 206 -7.13 -13.48 -9.19
CA GLY A 206 -6.62 -14.71 -9.79
C GLY A 206 -7.10 -14.98 -11.21
N LEU A 207 -7.70 -13.99 -11.88
CA LEU A 207 -8.10 -14.11 -13.29
C LEU A 207 -6.92 -13.78 -14.19
N GLU A 208 -6.76 -14.54 -15.27
CA GLU A 208 -5.85 -14.18 -16.35
C GLU A 208 -6.44 -12.98 -17.15
N PRO A 209 -5.73 -11.85 -17.25
CA PRO A 209 -6.29 -10.62 -17.83
C PRO A 209 -6.82 -10.75 -19.25
N TYR A 210 -6.15 -11.48 -20.14
CA TYR A 210 -6.60 -11.63 -21.51
C TYR A 210 -7.93 -12.40 -21.59
N ARG A 211 -8.05 -13.52 -20.87
CA ARG A 211 -9.30 -14.30 -20.76
C ARG A 211 -10.43 -13.47 -20.19
N TYR A 212 -10.17 -12.72 -19.12
CA TYR A 212 -11.16 -11.82 -18.53
C TYR A 212 -11.66 -10.78 -19.54
N LEU A 213 -10.74 -10.10 -20.25
CA LEU A 213 -11.12 -9.08 -21.23
C LEU A 213 -11.91 -9.66 -22.41
N ARG A 214 -11.57 -10.87 -22.87
CA ARG A 214 -12.34 -11.59 -23.89
C ARG A 214 -13.77 -11.83 -23.43
N GLN A 215 -13.97 -12.41 -22.25
CA GLN A 215 -15.30 -12.64 -21.69
C GLN A 215 -16.07 -11.32 -21.52
N LEU A 216 -15.42 -10.29 -20.97
CA LEU A 216 -16.02 -8.97 -20.79
C LEU A 216 -16.53 -8.43 -22.13
N PHE A 217 -15.70 -8.38 -23.18
CA PHE A 217 -16.10 -7.82 -24.47
C PHE A 217 -17.13 -8.66 -25.21
N GLU A 218 -17.16 -9.98 -24.98
CA GLU A 218 -18.18 -10.86 -25.54
C GLU A 218 -19.56 -10.63 -24.90
N HIS A 219 -19.62 -10.43 -23.58
CA HIS A 219 -20.88 -10.38 -22.83
C HIS A 219 -21.37 -8.96 -22.55
N LEU A 220 -20.49 -7.96 -22.56
CA LEU A 220 -20.83 -6.56 -22.26
C LEU A 220 -21.91 -5.98 -23.20
N PRO A 221 -21.91 -6.24 -24.53
CA PRO A 221 -22.96 -5.76 -25.42
C PRO A 221 -24.36 -6.28 -25.07
N ALA A 222 -24.45 -7.48 -24.48
CA ALA A 222 -25.70 -8.08 -24.03
C ALA A 222 -26.14 -7.62 -22.62
N ALA A 223 -25.26 -6.94 -21.86
CA ALA A 223 -25.53 -6.46 -20.52
C ALA A 223 -26.25 -5.09 -20.53
N THR A 224 -27.58 -5.13 -20.61
CA THR A 224 -28.44 -3.94 -20.68
C THR A 224 -28.77 -3.34 -19.31
N THR A 225 -28.60 -4.11 -18.23
CA THR A 225 -28.87 -3.68 -16.85
C THR A 225 -27.58 -3.50 -16.04
N ASP A 226 -27.64 -2.66 -15.00
CA ASP A 226 -26.53 -2.48 -14.07
C ASP A 226 -26.16 -3.76 -13.32
N ALA A 227 -27.14 -4.61 -13.01
CA ALA A 227 -26.89 -5.91 -12.39
C ALA A 227 -26.07 -6.82 -13.29
N GLN A 228 -26.41 -6.90 -14.59
CA GLN A 228 -25.64 -7.66 -15.56
C GLN A 228 -24.22 -7.10 -15.73
N ARG A 229 -24.06 -5.77 -15.79
CA ARG A 229 -22.73 -5.15 -15.88
C ARG A 229 -21.88 -5.42 -14.64
N LYS A 230 -22.48 -5.35 -13.45
CA LYS A 230 -21.79 -5.68 -12.19
C LYS A 230 -21.34 -7.14 -12.14
N ALA A 231 -22.15 -8.07 -12.64
CA ALA A 231 -21.77 -9.49 -12.72
C ALA A 231 -20.53 -9.74 -13.59
N LEU A 232 -20.23 -8.83 -14.54
CA LEU A 232 -19.03 -8.90 -15.39
C LEU A 232 -17.77 -8.26 -14.75
N LEU A 233 -17.86 -7.69 -13.55
CA LEU A 233 -16.67 -7.17 -12.87
C LEU A 233 -15.80 -8.32 -12.34
N PRO A 234 -14.47 -8.17 -12.30
CA PRO A 234 -13.57 -9.30 -12.06
C PRO A 234 -13.79 -9.97 -10.70
N GLN A 235 -14.16 -9.21 -9.66
CA GLN A 235 -14.41 -9.75 -8.31
C GLN A 235 -15.70 -10.59 -8.19
N HIS A 236 -16.51 -10.66 -9.23
CA HIS A 236 -17.74 -11.47 -9.30
C HIS A 236 -17.59 -12.70 -10.20
N ILE A 237 -16.44 -12.87 -10.85
CA ILE A 237 -16.19 -13.98 -11.78
C ILE A 237 -15.39 -15.06 -11.05
N ASP A 238 -15.81 -16.31 -11.22
CA ASP A 238 -15.04 -17.46 -10.77
C ASP A 238 -13.85 -17.68 -11.72
N PRO A 239 -12.59 -17.67 -11.22
CA PRO A 239 -11.41 -17.98 -12.03
C PRO A 239 -11.50 -19.31 -12.78
N GLN A 240 -12.23 -20.30 -12.24
CA GLN A 240 -12.40 -21.60 -12.87
C GLN A 240 -13.37 -21.58 -14.05
N SER A 241 -14.26 -20.59 -14.12
CA SER A 241 -15.21 -20.44 -15.23
C SER A 241 -14.58 -19.85 -16.51
N LEU A 242 -13.37 -19.28 -16.40
CA LEU A 242 -12.61 -18.74 -17.54
C LEU A 242 -11.83 -19.86 -18.26
N THR A 243 -12.56 -20.80 -18.85
CA THR A 243 -12.00 -21.85 -19.73
C THR A 243 -11.96 -21.40 -21.19
N ILE A 244 -10.98 -21.90 -21.93
CA ILE A 244 -10.87 -21.69 -23.38
C ILE A 244 -11.65 -22.82 -24.06
N PRO A 245 -12.58 -22.55 -25.00
CA PRO A 245 -12.94 -23.57 -25.98
C PRO A 245 -11.68 -23.87 -26.80
N ALA A 246 -11.25 -25.14 -26.78
CA ALA A 246 -10.07 -25.64 -27.47
C ALA A 246 -10.02 -25.22 -28.95
#